data_AF-A0A9D7X574-F1
#
_entry.id   AF-A0A9D7X574-F1
#
_cell.length_a   1.000
_cell.length_b   1.000
_cell.length_c   1.000
_cell.angle_alpha   90.00
_cell.angle_beta   90.00
_cell.angle_gamma   90.00
#
_symmetry.space_group_name_H-M   'P 1'
#
loop_
_entity.id
_entity.type
_entity.pdbx_description
1 polymer ?
#
loop_
_entity_poly.entity_id
_entity_poly.type
_entity_poly.pdbx_seq_one_letter_code
_entity_poly.pdbx_strand_id
1 'polypeptide(L)'
;MSKIEDQLPGSTMFELRGKQSVRATFKISQKAIDSIGLVAIHMGIKQKSLFDHIIEDSDALGSLAKTIRIRQFKKIPRKQKTFVLSRKTIESLGAISQASGTPRDALVEYSIKKLESIIYAEKEKHKERKILHKEVIDHFFQGRVLYKKAIKILGKEDPFCRRIGKAILDCQKREAELSDFIEKSKILENF
;
A
#
# COMPACT_ATOMS: atom_id res chain seq x y z
N MET A 1 22.51 -32.17 40.61
CA MET A 1 21.28 -31.71 39.93
C MET A 1 21.51 -30.27 39.52
N SER A 2 21.93 -30.09 38.26
CA SER A 2 22.33 -28.81 37.67
C SER A 2 21.11 -27.93 37.40
N LYS A 3 21.15 -26.68 37.86
CA LYS A 3 20.21 -25.62 37.51
C LYS A 3 20.26 -25.40 35.99
N ILE A 4 19.12 -25.56 35.33
CA ILE A 4 18.93 -25.14 33.94
C ILE A 4 18.72 -23.63 34.01
N GLU A 5 19.74 -22.87 33.62
CA GLU A 5 19.57 -21.45 33.27
C GLU A 5 18.77 -21.38 31.97
N ASP A 6 17.55 -20.87 32.06
CA ASP A 6 16.76 -20.44 30.90
C ASP A 6 17.49 -19.30 30.19
N GLN A 7 18.36 -19.65 29.26
CA GLN A 7 18.92 -18.71 28.29
C GLN A 7 17.82 -18.32 27.30
N LEU A 8 17.05 -17.29 27.64
CA LEU A 8 16.28 -16.53 26.65
C LEU A 8 17.25 -15.99 25.59
N PRO A 9 17.10 -16.35 24.31
CA PRO A 9 18.03 -15.94 23.28
C PRO A 9 17.97 -14.42 23.12
N GLY A 10 19.09 -13.75 23.43
CA GLY A 10 19.25 -12.29 23.38
C GLY A 10 18.97 -11.67 22.00
N SER A 11 18.87 -12.47 20.94
CA SER A 11 18.45 -12.05 19.59
C SER A 11 17.01 -11.55 19.53
N THR A 12 16.11 -12.11 20.35
CA THR A 12 14.66 -11.80 20.24
C THR A 12 14.33 -10.38 20.70
N MET A 13 14.99 -9.88 21.76
CA MET A 13 14.68 -8.55 22.30
C MET A 13 15.17 -7.39 21.41
N PHE A 14 16.34 -7.53 20.78
CA PHE A 14 16.86 -6.51 19.85
C PHE A 14 16.02 -6.45 18.57
N GLU A 15 15.59 -7.59 18.05
CA GLU A 15 14.69 -7.64 16.89
C GLU A 15 13.32 -7.02 17.17
N LEU A 16 12.75 -7.29 18.35
CA LEU A 16 11.49 -6.66 18.79
C LEU A 16 11.63 -5.14 18.92
N ARG A 17 12.77 -4.67 19.41
CA ARG A 17 13.08 -3.24 19.52
C ARG A 17 13.23 -2.56 18.16
N GLY A 18 13.80 -3.25 17.17
CA GLY A 18 13.90 -2.78 15.79
C GLY A 18 12.54 -2.64 15.09
N LYS A 19 11.56 -3.48 15.47
CA LYS A 19 10.17 -3.43 14.97
C LYS A 19 9.33 -2.32 15.59
N GLN A 20 9.84 -1.61 16.61
CA GLN A 20 9.13 -0.50 17.24
C GLN A 20 8.79 0.58 16.21
N SER A 21 7.53 1.02 16.24
CA SER A 21 7.06 2.09 15.35
C SER A 21 7.53 3.46 15.85
N VAL A 22 8.13 4.23 14.96
CA VAL A 22 8.61 5.60 15.22
C VAL A 22 8.05 6.55 14.16
N ARG A 23 7.86 7.82 14.54
CA ARG A 23 7.46 8.87 13.59
C ARG A 23 8.70 9.58 13.07
N ALA A 24 8.77 9.79 11.76
CA ALA A 24 9.82 10.59 11.15
C ALA A 24 9.23 11.50 10.08
N THR A 25 9.74 12.73 10.03
CA THR A 25 9.32 13.75 9.09
C THR A 25 10.37 13.89 8.00
N PHE A 26 9.95 13.80 6.74
CA PHE A 26 10.81 14.00 5.58
C PHE A 26 10.32 15.19 4.76
N LYS A 27 11.25 15.84 4.06
CA LYS A 27 10.95 16.87 3.05
C LYS A 27 11.08 16.28 1.65
N ILE A 28 9.97 15.78 1.11
CA ILE A 28 9.91 15.09 -0.18
C ILE A 28 8.86 15.71 -1.10
N SER A 29 8.87 15.35 -2.37
CA SER A 29 7.91 15.87 -3.35
C SER A 29 6.49 15.37 -3.07
N GLN A 30 5.49 16.14 -3.54
CA GLN A 30 4.10 15.68 -3.51
C GLN A 30 3.94 14.36 -4.27
N LYS A 31 4.60 14.24 -5.44
CA LYS A 31 4.62 13.02 -6.23
C LYS A 31 5.11 11.81 -5.43
N ALA A 32 6.19 11.95 -4.66
CA ALA A 32 6.69 10.87 -3.82
C ALA A 32 5.71 10.48 -2.70
N ILE A 33 5.03 11.47 -2.09
CA ILE A 33 4.00 11.20 -1.06
C ILE A 33 2.84 10.40 -1.66
N ASP A 34 2.37 10.80 -2.84
CA ASP A 34 1.25 10.17 -3.53
C ASP A 34 1.63 8.74 -3.98
N SER A 35 2.84 8.56 -4.54
CA SER A 35 3.41 7.25 -4.88
C SER A 35 3.39 6.26 -3.72
N ILE A 36 3.80 6.67 -2.53
CA ILE A 36 3.82 5.79 -1.35
C ILE A 36 2.41 5.33 -1.00
N GLY A 37 1.46 6.27 -0.94
CA GLY A 37 0.08 5.97 -0.59
C GLY A 37 -0.55 5.00 -1.59
N LEU A 38 -0.32 5.28 -2.87
CA LEU A 38 -0.78 4.49 -3.99
C LEU A 38 -0.24 3.05 -3.94
N VAL A 39 1.08 2.88 -3.93
CA VAL A 39 1.71 1.56 -3.92
C VAL A 39 1.28 0.76 -2.69
N ALA A 40 1.15 1.39 -1.52
CA ALA A 40 0.65 0.73 -0.32
C ALA A 40 -0.78 0.20 -0.48
N ILE A 41 -1.69 1.01 -1.04
CA ILE A 41 -3.07 0.59 -1.33
C ILE A 41 -3.10 -0.60 -2.29
N HIS A 42 -2.35 -0.53 -3.39
CA HIS A 42 -2.35 -1.57 -4.42
C HIS A 42 -1.70 -2.88 -3.98
N MET A 43 -0.65 -2.80 -3.16
CA MET A 43 -0.04 -3.98 -2.55
C MET A 43 -0.85 -4.53 -1.37
N GLY A 44 -1.91 -3.84 -0.93
CA GLY A 44 -2.70 -4.24 0.24
C GLY A 44 -1.91 -4.19 1.56
N ILE A 45 -0.86 -3.37 1.63
CA ILE A 45 0.03 -3.26 2.79
C ILE A 45 -0.04 -1.86 3.41
N LYS A 46 0.40 -1.75 4.66
CA LYS A 46 0.53 -0.46 5.34
C LYS A 46 1.74 0.30 4.78
N GLN A 47 1.66 1.63 4.74
CA GLN A 47 2.79 2.48 4.31
C GLN A 47 4.08 2.20 5.10
N LYS A 48 3.96 1.97 6.42
CA LYS A 48 5.11 1.54 7.26
C LYS A 48 5.81 0.31 6.68
N SER A 49 5.03 -0.73 6.34
CA SER A 49 5.56 -1.97 5.79
C SER A 49 6.21 -1.76 4.43
N LEU A 50 5.63 -0.89 3.59
CA LEU A 50 6.23 -0.52 2.31
C LEU A 50 7.61 0.11 2.50
N PHE A 51 7.76 1.05 3.43
CA PHE A 51 9.06 1.62 3.74
C PHE A 51 10.06 0.59 4.26
N ASP A 52 9.61 -0.28 5.17
CA ASP A 52 10.45 -1.35 5.71
C ASP A 52 10.98 -2.21 4.55
N HIS A 53 10.16 -2.60 3.58
CA HIS A 53 10.61 -3.35 2.39
C HIS A 53 11.55 -2.57 1.48
N ILE A 54 11.31 -1.28 1.23
CA ILE A 54 12.13 -0.46 0.32
C ILE A 54 13.53 -0.20 0.90
N ILE A 55 13.63 -0.08 2.23
CA ILE A 55 14.84 0.40 2.92
C ILE A 55 15.63 -0.75 3.57
N GLU A 56 15.03 -1.93 3.74
CA GLU A 56 15.68 -3.07 4.38
C GLU A 56 16.96 -3.55 3.65
N ASP A 57 17.01 -3.39 2.33
CA ASP A 57 18.21 -3.67 1.54
C ASP A 57 19.21 -2.50 1.61
N SER A 58 20.12 -2.58 2.58
CA SER A 58 21.16 -1.57 2.80
C SER A 58 22.12 -1.42 1.63
N ASP A 59 22.37 -2.49 0.88
CA ASP A 59 23.32 -2.50 -0.24
C ASP A 59 22.70 -1.83 -1.47
N ALA A 60 21.44 -2.13 -1.76
CA ALA A 60 20.68 -1.43 -2.80
C ALA A 60 20.50 0.06 -2.47
N LEU A 61 20.28 0.39 -1.20
CA LEU A 61 20.14 1.77 -0.75
C LEU A 61 21.48 2.53 -0.76
N GLY A 62 22.58 1.88 -0.39
CA GLY A 62 23.94 2.42 -0.51
C GLY A 62 24.34 2.65 -1.97
N SER A 63 24.00 1.71 -2.86
CA SER A 63 24.20 1.86 -4.30
C SER A 63 23.37 3.01 -4.87
N LEU A 64 22.12 3.14 -4.44
CA LEU A 64 21.27 4.28 -4.79
C LEU A 64 21.89 5.61 -4.36
N ALA A 65 22.40 5.70 -3.13
CA ALA A 65 23.01 6.93 -2.60
C ALA A 65 24.10 7.49 -3.53
N LYS A 66 24.95 6.61 -4.09
CA LYS A 66 26.02 6.98 -5.04
C LYS A 66 25.50 7.58 -6.34
N THR A 67 24.27 7.26 -6.74
CA THR A 67 23.66 7.77 -7.99
C THR A 67 22.94 9.12 -7.81
N ILE A 68 22.68 9.53 -6.57
CA ILE A 68 21.86 10.71 -6.29
C ILE A 68 22.64 11.99 -6.58
N ARG A 69 22.09 12.78 -7.51
CA ARG A 69 22.62 14.12 -7.82
C ARG A 69 21.99 15.16 -6.88
N ILE A 70 22.70 15.52 -5.80
CA ILE A 70 22.23 16.47 -4.78
C ILE A 70 21.77 17.82 -5.38
N ARG A 71 22.45 18.31 -6.42
CA ARG A 71 22.05 19.54 -7.11
C ARG A 71 20.66 19.45 -7.75
N GLN A 72 20.30 18.29 -8.30
CA GLN A 72 18.97 18.06 -8.87
C GLN A 72 17.93 17.88 -7.76
N PHE A 73 18.27 17.13 -6.70
CA PHE A 73 17.39 16.97 -5.54
C PHE A 73 16.96 18.30 -4.91
N LYS A 74 17.89 19.26 -4.78
CA LYS A 74 17.59 20.59 -4.21
C LYS A 74 16.59 21.41 -5.03
N LYS A 75 16.44 21.14 -6.33
CA LYS A 75 15.50 21.83 -7.23
C LYS A 75 14.07 21.31 -7.13
N ILE A 76 13.86 20.15 -6.51
CA ILE A 76 12.54 19.54 -6.39
C ILE A 76 11.71 20.35 -5.37
N PRO A 77 10.47 20.75 -5.72
CA PRO A 77 9.52 21.32 -4.76
C PRO A 77 9.17 20.27 -3.69
N ARG A 78 9.42 20.60 -2.41
CA ARG A 78 9.32 19.65 -1.30
C ARG A 78 8.33 20.13 -0.24
N LYS A 79 7.55 19.21 0.31
CA LYS A 79 6.67 19.42 1.45
C LYS A 79 7.07 18.51 2.61
N GLN A 80 6.79 18.96 3.82
CA GLN A 80 7.01 18.14 5.01
C GLN A 80 5.90 17.11 5.11
N LYS A 81 6.27 15.83 5.27
CA LYS A 81 5.33 14.75 5.55
C LYS A 81 5.90 13.84 6.62
N THR A 82 5.10 13.58 7.65
CA THR A 82 5.43 12.66 8.72
C THR A 82 4.87 11.28 8.41
N PHE A 83 5.74 10.27 8.47
CA PHE A 83 5.38 8.86 8.30
C PHE A 83 5.69 8.08 9.58
N VAL A 84 5.00 6.94 9.72
CA VAL A 84 5.31 5.94 10.74
C VAL A 84 6.19 4.87 10.09
N LEU A 85 7.33 4.58 10.71
CA LEU A 85 8.37 3.68 10.21
C LEU A 85 8.81 2.72 11.32
N SER A 86 9.51 1.63 10.98
CA SER A 86 10.24 0.89 12.01
C SER A 86 11.50 1.66 12.44
N ARG A 87 11.94 1.45 13.69
CA ARG A 87 13.20 2.01 14.19
C ARG A 87 14.38 1.55 13.32
N LYS A 88 14.42 0.26 12.95
CA LYS A 88 15.45 -0.33 12.07
C LYS A 88 15.58 0.45 10.75
N THR A 89 14.45 0.80 10.12
CA THR A 89 14.40 1.58 8.88
C THR A 89 15.03 2.97 9.03
N ILE A 90 14.75 3.65 10.16
CA ILE A 90 15.34 4.98 10.43
C ILE A 90 16.83 4.91 10.73
N GLU A 91 17.27 3.90 11.47
CA GLU A 91 18.68 3.66 11.76
C GLU A 91 19.46 3.36 10.46
N SER A 92 18.90 2.51 9.59
CA SER A 92 19.50 2.17 8.29
C SER A 92 19.62 3.40 7.37
N LEU A 93 18.57 4.21 7.28
CA LEU A 93 18.62 5.50 6.58
C LEU A 93 19.68 6.44 7.16
N GLY A 94 19.81 6.47 8.50
CA GLY A 94 20.81 7.29 9.20
C GLY A 94 22.23 6.86 8.87
N ALA A 95 22.52 5.57 8.99
CA ALA A 95 23.83 4.99 8.72
C ALA A 95 24.27 5.26 7.27
N ILE A 96 23.39 4.99 6.29
CA ILE A 96 23.71 5.22 4.87
C ILE A 96 23.84 6.71 4.58
N SER A 97 22.99 7.55 5.18
CA SER A 97 23.08 9.01 5.02
C SER A 97 24.43 9.54 5.49
N GLN A 98 24.93 9.07 6.64
CA GLN A 98 26.25 9.42 7.16
C GLN A 98 27.37 8.89 6.27
N ALA A 99 27.33 7.60 5.90
CA ALA A 99 28.37 6.96 5.12
C ALA A 99 28.52 7.54 3.70
N SER A 100 27.41 7.99 3.09
CA SER A 100 27.38 8.50 1.71
C SER A 100 27.33 10.03 1.59
N GLY A 101 27.23 10.76 2.71
CA GLY A 101 26.99 12.21 2.71
C GLY A 101 25.67 12.64 2.05
N THR A 102 24.74 11.71 1.83
CA THR A 102 23.47 11.96 1.14
C THR A 102 22.36 12.19 2.16
N PRO A 103 21.53 13.26 2.05
CA PRO A 103 20.44 13.50 2.98
C PRO A 103 19.41 12.37 2.99
N ARG A 104 18.89 12.01 4.17
CA ARG A 104 17.80 11.02 4.32
C ARG A 104 16.59 11.32 3.44
N ASP A 105 16.21 12.59 3.32
CA ASP A 105 15.12 13.02 2.43
C ASP A 105 15.37 12.61 0.97
N ALA A 106 16.63 12.72 0.50
CA ALA A 106 16.99 12.36 -0.87
C ALA A 106 17.00 10.83 -1.05
N LEU A 107 17.49 10.08 -0.06
CA LEU A 107 17.40 8.62 -0.06
C LEU A 107 15.94 8.17 -0.20
N VAL A 108 15.04 8.73 0.60
CA VAL A 108 13.61 8.42 0.54
C VAL A 108 13.00 8.80 -0.82
N GLU A 109 13.21 10.03 -1.30
CA GLU A 109 12.68 10.51 -2.59
C GLU A 109 13.05 9.58 -3.76
N TYR A 110 14.33 9.22 -3.86
CA TYR A 110 14.82 8.42 -4.99
C TYR A 110 14.52 6.93 -4.82
N SER A 111 14.38 6.42 -3.59
CA SER A 111 13.89 5.06 -3.37
C SER A 111 12.44 4.90 -3.83
N ILE A 112 11.59 5.90 -3.57
CA ILE A 112 10.21 5.91 -4.06
C ILE A 112 10.18 6.06 -5.58
N LYS A 113 11.10 6.86 -6.15
CA LYS A 113 11.19 7.02 -7.61
C LYS A 113 11.43 5.69 -8.34
N LYS A 114 12.13 4.72 -7.74
CA LYS A 114 12.27 3.38 -8.34
C LYS A 114 10.93 2.65 -8.51
N LEU A 115 9.92 2.99 -7.70
CA LEU A 115 8.57 2.44 -7.81
C LEU A 115 7.78 3.02 -8.98
N GLU A 116 8.28 4.05 -9.69
CA GLU A 116 7.57 4.64 -10.85
C GLU A 116 7.21 3.57 -11.88
N SER A 117 8.12 2.63 -12.18
CA SER A 117 7.86 1.52 -13.10
C SER A 117 6.69 0.63 -12.66
N ILE A 118 6.60 0.33 -11.36
CA ILE A 118 5.51 -0.44 -10.75
C ILE A 118 4.20 0.35 -10.83
N ILE A 119 4.25 1.65 -10.59
CA ILE A 119 3.08 2.54 -10.66
C ILE A 119 2.55 2.62 -12.10
N TYR A 120 3.43 2.73 -13.10
CA TYR A 120 3.01 2.73 -14.51
C TYR A 120 2.33 1.41 -14.90
N ALA A 121 2.90 0.26 -14.50
CA ALA A 121 2.27 -1.03 -14.73
C ALA A 121 0.89 -1.13 -14.03
N GLU A 122 0.78 -0.57 -12.82
CA GLU A 122 -0.47 -0.56 -12.06
C GLU A 122 -1.54 0.37 -12.66
N LYS A 123 -1.11 1.47 -13.28
CA LYS A 123 -1.98 2.40 -14.03
C LYS A 123 -2.68 1.68 -15.19
N GLU A 124 -1.95 0.88 -15.96
CA GLU A 124 -2.56 0.09 -17.05
C GLU A 124 -3.56 -0.95 -16.49
N LYS A 125 -3.20 -1.67 -15.42
CA LYS A 125 -4.14 -2.57 -14.75
C LYS A 125 -5.37 -1.87 -14.18
N HIS A 126 -5.25 -0.61 -13.78
CA HIS A 126 -6.39 0.17 -13.28
C HIS A 126 -7.39 0.51 -14.38
N LYS A 127 -6.92 0.80 -15.60
CA LYS A 127 -7.80 1.01 -16.76
C LYS A 127 -8.65 -0.24 -17.02
N GLU A 128 -8.02 -1.40 -17.06
CA GLU A 128 -8.72 -2.69 -17.23
C GLU A 128 -9.71 -2.96 -16.09
N ARG A 129 -9.31 -2.68 -14.83
CA ARG A 129 -10.20 -2.82 -13.68
C ARG A 129 -11.44 -1.95 -13.76
N LYS A 130 -11.38 -0.75 -14.35
CA LYS A 130 -12.57 0.10 -14.53
C LYS A 130 -13.55 -0.50 -15.54
N ILE A 131 -13.05 -1.12 -16.60
CA ILE A 131 -13.88 -1.83 -17.59
C ILE A 131 -14.57 -3.01 -16.90
N LEU A 132 -13.79 -3.87 -16.24
CA LEU A 132 -14.32 -5.03 -15.52
C LEU A 132 -15.27 -4.64 -14.38
N HIS A 133 -15.00 -3.55 -13.66
CA HIS A 133 -15.88 -3.05 -12.61
C HIS A 133 -17.27 -2.75 -13.16
N LYS A 134 -17.34 -2.05 -14.30
CA LYS A 134 -18.62 -1.78 -14.96
C LYS A 134 -19.36 -3.08 -15.32
N GLU A 135 -18.67 -4.03 -15.92
CA GLU A 135 -19.26 -5.33 -16.28
C GLU A 135 -19.79 -6.09 -15.06
N VAL A 136 -19.06 -6.07 -13.94
CA VAL A 136 -19.50 -6.69 -12.69
C VAL A 136 -20.73 -5.99 -12.11
N ILE A 137 -20.77 -4.66 -12.12
CA ILE A 137 -21.94 -3.91 -11.65
C ILE A 137 -23.16 -4.19 -12.51
N ASP A 138 -23.00 -4.26 -13.83
CA ASP A 138 -24.07 -4.61 -14.77
C ASP A 138 -24.58 -6.04 -14.51
N HIS A 139 -23.68 -6.99 -14.23
CA HIS A 139 -24.06 -8.36 -13.85
C HIS A 139 -24.85 -8.40 -12.54
N PHE A 140 -24.41 -7.68 -11.51
CA PHE A 140 -25.15 -7.59 -10.24
C PHE A 140 -26.53 -6.95 -10.42
N PHE A 141 -26.64 -5.94 -11.30
CA PHE A 141 -27.93 -5.36 -11.65
C PHE A 141 -28.86 -6.38 -12.30
N GLN A 142 -28.39 -7.18 -13.24
CA GLN A 142 -29.18 -8.25 -13.85
C GLN A 142 -29.65 -9.28 -12.81
N GLY A 143 -28.78 -9.65 -11.86
CA GLY A 143 -29.15 -10.51 -10.73
C GLY A 143 -30.31 -9.94 -9.91
N ARG A 144 -30.29 -8.62 -9.62
CA ARG A 144 -31.39 -7.93 -8.92
C ARG A 144 -32.70 -7.96 -9.70
N VAL A 145 -32.64 -7.81 -11.03
CA VAL A 145 -33.83 -7.89 -11.90
C VAL A 145 -34.43 -9.30 -11.86
N LEU A 146 -33.60 -10.34 -11.97
CA LEU A 146 -34.04 -11.74 -11.87
C LEU A 146 -34.66 -12.04 -10.50
N TYR A 147 -34.06 -11.54 -9.42
CA TYR A 147 -34.61 -11.69 -8.08
C TYR A 147 -36.00 -11.04 -7.94
N LYS A 148 -36.18 -9.81 -8.45
CA LYS A 148 -37.50 -9.15 -8.47
C LYS A 148 -38.53 -9.96 -9.25
N LYS A 149 -38.12 -10.55 -10.38
CA LYS A 149 -38.99 -11.44 -11.17
C LYS A 149 -39.38 -12.70 -10.38
N ALA A 150 -38.42 -13.33 -9.69
CA ALA A 150 -38.69 -14.50 -8.85
C ALA A 150 -39.67 -14.20 -7.73
N ILE A 151 -39.50 -13.06 -7.02
CA ILE A 151 -40.45 -12.62 -5.99
C ILE A 151 -41.86 -12.44 -6.56
N LYS A 152 -41.99 -11.88 -7.76
CA LYS A 152 -43.30 -11.65 -8.40
C LYS A 152 -44.02 -12.97 -8.75
N ILE A 153 -43.27 -14.01 -9.12
CA ILE A 153 -43.82 -15.30 -9.57
C ILE A 153 -44.09 -16.24 -8.39
N LEU A 154 -43.14 -16.36 -7.46
CA LEU A 154 -43.13 -17.37 -6.40
C LEU A 154 -43.50 -16.80 -5.03
N GLY A 155 -43.48 -15.48 -4.86
CA GLY A 155 -43.61 -14.82 -3.58
C GLY A 155 -42.29 -14.68 -2.83
N LYS A 156 -42.23 -13.71 -1.91
CA LYS A 156 -41.01 -13.37 -1.16
C LYS A 156 -40.56 -14.46 -0.19
N GLU A 157 -41.51 -15.18 0.41
CA GLU A 157 -41.26 -16.20 1.43
C GLU A 157 -40.83 -17.56 0.86
N ASP A 158 -40.89 -17.72 -0.47
CA ASP A 158 -40.47 -18.93 -1.14
C ASP A 158 -38.99 -19.25 -0.83
N PRO A 159 -38.62 -20.51 -0.51
CA PRO A 159 -37.24 -20.89 -0.23
C PRO A 159 -36.23 -20.54 -1.34
N PHE A 160 -36.63 -20.61 -2.61
CA PHE A 160 -35.83 -20.19 -3.76
C PHE A 160 -35.54 -18.69 -3.71
N CYS A 161 -36.59 -17.88 -3.50
CA CYS A 161 -36.47 -16.43 -3.34
C CYS A 161 -35.57 -16.05 -2.16
N ARG A 162 -35.72 -16.71 -1.00
CA ARG A 162 -34.87 -16.44 0.17
C ARG A 162 -33.39 -16.74 -0.08
N ARG A 163 -33.07 -17.81 -0.81
CA ARG A 163 -31.69 -18.17 -1.16
C ARG A 163 -31.06 -17.15 -2.11
N ILE A 164 -31.78 -16.76 -3.17
CA ILE A 164 -31.31 -15.73 -4.10
C ILE A 164 -31.17 -14.38 -3.39
N GLY A 165 -32.13 -14.02 -2.53
CA GLY A 165 -32.09 -12.77 -1.77
C GLY A 165 -30.81 -12.62 -0.95
N LYS A 166 -30.33 -13.70 -0.32
CA LYS A 166 -29.03 -13.71 0.38
C LYS A 166 -27.86 -13.41 -0.57
N ALA A 167 -27.82 -14.09 -1.73
CA ALA A 167 -26.78 -13.85 -2.73
C ALA A 167 -26.79 -12.40 -3.25
N ILE A 168 -27.97 -11.80 -3.42
CA ILE A 168 -28.11 -10.39 -3.84
C ILE A 168 -27.57 -9.43 -2.78
N LEU A 169 -27.83 -9.68 -1.50
CA LEU A 169 -27.29 -8.86 -0.40
C LEU A 169 -25.76 -8.92 -0.38
N ASP A 170 -25.19 -10.11 -0.56
CA ASP A 170 -23.75 -10.27 -0.66
C ASP A 170 -23.18 -9.51 -1.87
N CYS A 171 -23.84 -9.58 -3.03
CA CYS A 171 -23.45 -8.82 -4.22
C CYS A 171 -23.47 -7.30 -3.98
N GLN A 172 -24.49 -6.77 -3.27
CA GLN A 172 -24.57 -5.34 -2.93
C GLN A 172 -23.42 -4.90 -2.03
N LYS A 173 -23.04 -5.74 -1.06
CA LYS A 173 -21.88 -5.47 -0.22
C LYS A 173 -20.60 -5.43 -1.06
N ARG A 174 -20.41 -6.39 -1.97
CA ARG A 174 -19.23 -6.45 -2.85
C ARG A 174 -19.19 -5.30 -3.86
N GLU A 175 -20.34 -4.87 -4.37
CA GLU A 175 -20.47 -3.68 -5.23
C GLU A 175 -19.91 -2.44 -4.53
N ALA A 176 -20.27 -2.22 -3.25
CA ALA A 176 -19.75 -1.10 -2.47
C ALA A 176 -18.23 -1.21 -2.23
N GLU A 177 -17.75 -2.40 -1.85
CA GLU A 177 -16.32 -2.65 -1.62
C GLU A 177 -15.47 -2.43 -2.88
N LEU A 178 -15.93 -2.93 -4.03
CA LEU A 178 -15.25 -2.73 -5.31
C LEU A 178 -15.26 -1.27 -5.74
N SER A 179 -16.38 -0.56 -5.52
CA SER A 179 -16.48 0.86 -5.88
C SER A 179 -15.55 1.72 -5.02
N ASP A 180 -15.46 1.46 -3.71
CA ASP A 180 -14.53 2.14 -2.81
C ASP A 180 -13.06 1.89 -3.20
N PHE A 181 -12.73 0.66 -3.60
CA PHE A 181 -11.39 0.33 -4.10
C PHE A 181 -11.04 1.07 -5.41
N ILE A 182 -11.97 1.12 -6.37
CA ILE A 182 -11.78 1.88 -7.62
C ILE A 182 -11.62 3.38 -7.33
N GLU A 183 -12.45 3.93 -6.43
CA GLU A 183 -12.40 5.34 -6.05
C GLU A 183 -11.05 5.73 -5.43
N LYS A 184 -10.57 4.93 -4.47
CA LYS A 184 -9.25 5.14 -3.84
C LYS A 184 -8.10 5.04 -4.84
N SER A 185 -8.30 4.26 -5.92
CA SER A 185 -7.30 4.06 -6.97
C SER A 185 -7.27 5.18 -8.02
N LYS A 186 -8.24 6.11 -8.05
CA LYS A 186 -8.28 7.23 -9.02
C LYS A 186 -7.04 8.12 -9.00
N ILE A 187 -6.31 8.15 -7.89
CA ILE A 187 -5.02 8.85 -7.77
C ILE A 187 -4.04 8.40 -8.88
N LEU A 188 -4.14 7.15 -9.38
CA LEU A 188 -3.36 6.64 -10.52
C LEU A 188 -3.58 7.41 -11.82
N GLU A 189 -4.77 7.95 -12.05
CA GLU A 189 -5.12 8.58 -13.33
C GLU A 189 -4.27 9.85 -13.55
N ASN A 190 -4.03 10.58 -12.46
CA ASN A 190 -3.28 11.83 -12.43
C ASN A 190 -1.77 11.65 -12.15
N PHE A 191 -1.29 10.40 -12.09
CA PHE A 191 0.13 10.08 -11.89
C PHE A 191 0.97 10.20 -13.16
#